data_AF-A0AAX0ISX2-F1
#
_entry.id   AF-A0AAX0ISX2-F1
#
_cell.length_a   1.000
_cell.length_b   1.000
_cell.length_c   1.000
_cell.angle_alpha   90.00
_cell.angle_beta   90.00
_cell.angle_gamma   90.00
#
_symmetry.space_group_name_H-M   'P 1'
#
loop_
_entity.id
_entity.type
_entity.pdbx_description
1 polymer ?
#
loop_
_entity_poly.entity_id
_entity_poly.type
_entity_poly.pdbx_seq_one_letter_code
_entity_poly.pdbx_strand_id
1 'polypeptide(L)'
;MKLEKTKNIAEVLMWIGLVPQWIFMTSRGVPGGLLIAIFIMPIFMIMTFVSFLMYVLIAVEEKSVKDTWWQLLLTGAWSTFLVLLFTGVIRF
;
A
#
# COMPACT_ATOMS: atom_id res chain seq x y z
N MET A 1 -20.40 -6.76 12.60
CA MET A 1 -20.48 -5.28 12.47
C MET A 1 -19.14 -4.56 12.63
N LYS A 2 -18.21 -4.98 13.53
CA LYS A 2 -16.84 -4.39 13.60
C LYS A 2 -15.95 -4.81 12.43
N LEU A 3 -15.90 -6.11 12.12
CA LEU A 3 -14.99 -6.67 11.11
C LEU A 3 -15.23 -6.14 9.69
N GLU A 4 -16.49 -6.02 9.28
CA GLU A 4 -16.86 -5.48 7.97
C GLU A 4 -16.47 -4.00 7.81
N LYS A 5 -16.61 -3.21 8.87
CA LYS A 5 -16.08 -1.83 8.91
C LYS A 5 -14.55 -1.82 8.81
N THR A 6 -13.87 -2.73 9.51
CA THR A 6 -12.41 -2.86 9.46
C THR A 6 -11.94 -3.22 8.04
N LYS A 7 -12.61 -4.17 7.38
CA LYS A 7 -12.35 -4.57 5.99
C LYS A 7 -12.48 -3.38 5.03
N ASN A 8 -13.57 -2.62 5.14
CA ASN A 8 -13.80 -1.45 4.30
C ASN A 8 -12.73 -0.35 4.54
N ILE A 9 -12.37 -0.08 5.79
CA ILE A 9 -11.29 0.88 6.10
C ILE A 9 -9.95 0.41 5.52
N ALA A 10 -9.62 -0.88 5.68
CA ALA A 10 -8.39 -1.45 5.13
C ALA A 10 -8.33 -1.30 3.60
N GLU A 11 -9.46 -1.50 2.92
CA GLU A 11 -9.58 -1.38 1.48
C GLU A 11 -9.45 0.08 1.00
N VAL A 12 -10.10 1.01 1.69
CA VAL A 12 -9.96 2.44 1.40
C VAL A 12 -8.51 2.89 1.57
N LEU A 13 -7.85 2.48 2.66
CA LEU A 13 -6.44 2.78 2.89
C LEU A 13 -5.52 2.14 1.84
N MET A 14 -5.84 0.92 1.40
CA MET A 14 -5.11 0.23 0.35
C MET A 14 -5.09 1.06 -0.93
N TRP A 15 -6.28 1.45 -1.42
CA TRP A 15 -6.41 2.15 -2.70
C TRP A 15 -5.90 3.59 -2.63
N ILE A 16 -6.20 4.32 -1.55
CA ILE A 16 -5.68 5.68 -1.34
C ILE A 16 -4.16 5.68 -1.20
N GLY A 17 -3.57 4.64 -0.60
CA GLY A 17 -2.12 4.49 -0.56
C GLY A 17 -1.55 4.12 -1.92
N LEU A 18 -2.02 3.03 -2.53
CA LEU A 18 -1.40 2.42 -3.71
C LEU A 18 -1.55 3.25 -4.98
N VAL A 19 -2.75 3.73 -5.29
CA VAL A 19 -3.03 4.35 -6.60
C VAL A 19 -2.19 5.61 -6.81
N PRO A 20 -2.12 6.55 -5.85
CA PRO A 20 -1.26 7.73 -6.00
C PRO A 20 0.22 7.34 -6.12
N GLN A 21 0.71 6.40 -5.31
CA GLN A 21 2.11 5.95 -5.40
C GLN A 21 2.46 5.39 -6.78
N TRP A 22 1.58 4.57 -7.34
CA TRP A 22 1.77 4.00 -8.67
C TRP A 22 1.77 5.09 -9.75
N ILE A 23 0.84 6.05 -9.66
CA ILE A 23 0.81 7.22 -10.56
C ILE A 23 2.12 8.00 -10.47
N PHE A 24 2.56 8.38 -9.27
CA PHE A 24 3.78 9.15 -9.08
C PHE A 24 5.04 8.43 -9.59
N MET A 25 5.14 7.12 -9.41
CA MET A 25 6.28 6.34 -9.90
C MET A 25 6.28 6.17 -11.42
N THR A 26 5.11 6.10 -12.05
CA THR A 26 4.99 5.91 -13.51
C THR A 26 4.99 7.24 -14.29
N SER A 27 4.59 8.35 -13.68
CA SER A 27 4.47 9.66 -14.32
C SER A 27 5.79 10.43 -14.48
N ARG A 28 6.90 9.75 -14.84
CA ARG A 28 8.22 10.38 -15.01
C ARG A 28 8.12 11.64 -15.89
N GLY A 29 8.40 12.83 -15.33
CA GLY A 29 8.56 14.07 -16.11
C GLY A 29 7.80 15.33 -15.68
N VAL A 30 7.10 15.36 -14.54
CA VAL A 30 6.41 16.59 -14.08
C VAL A 30 7.30 17.41 -13.12
N PRO A 31 7.89 18.54 -13.55
CA PRO A 31 8.91 19.27 -12.78
C PRO A 31 8.38 19.86 -11.45
N GLY A 32 7.08 20.16 -11.37
CA GLY A 32 6.43 20.63 -10.13
C GLY A 32 5.90 19.51 -9.23
N GLY A 33 5.71 18.30 -9.77
CA GLY A 33 5.17 17.17 -9.02
C GLY A 33 6.18 16.53 -8.07
N LEU A 34 7.48 16.72 -8.32
CA LEU A 34 8.56 16.07 -7.56
C LEU A 34 8.60 16.51 -6.09
N LEU A 35 8.41 17.81 -5.82
CA LEU A 35 8.41 18.34 -4.45
C LEU A 35 7.19 17.86 -3.66
N ILE A 36 6.00 17.90 -4.27
CA ILE A 36 4.77 17.41 -3.65
C ILE A 36 4.86 15.89 -3.40
N ALA A 37 5.41 15.15 -4.36
CA ALA A 37 5.63 13.71 -4.23
C ALA A 37 6.54 13.38 -3.04
N ILE A 38 7.64 14.13 -2.80
CA ILE A 38 8.54 13.85 -1.66
C ILE A 38 7.82 13.94 -0.31
N PHE A 39 6.92 14.92 -0.13
CA PHE A 39 6.22 15.11 1.14
C PHE A 39 5.04 14.17 1.33
N ILE A 40 4.30 13.85 0.27
CA ILE A 40 3.06 13.07 0.38
C ILE A 40 3.32 11.56 0.17
N MET A 41 4.34 11.16 -0.61
CA MET A 41 4.67 9.74 -0.83
C MET A 41 4.90 8.95 0.46
N PRO A 42 5.64 9.45 1.47
CA PRO A 42 5.77 8.74 2.74
C PRO A 42 4.43 8.47 3.42
N ILE A 43 3.49 9.41 3.34
CA ILE A 43 2.14 9.26 3.90
C ILE A 43 1.40 8.13 3.17
N PHE A 44 1.45 8.10 1.84
CA PHE A 44 0.84 7.03 1.05
C PHE A 44 1.47 5.67 1.37
N MET A 45 2.79 5.59 1.51
CA MET A 45 3.49 4.35 1.87
C MET A 45 3.05 3.82 3.23
N ILE A 46 2.94 4.71 4.23
CA ILE A 46 2.42 4.35 5.55
C ILE A 46 0.98 3.84 5.43
N MET A 47 0.11 4.49 4.65
CA MET A 47 -1.26 4.03 4.47
C MET A 47 -1.35 2.63 3.83
N THR A 48 -0.54 2.36 2.81
CA THR A 48 -0.44 1.01 2.21
C THR A 48 0.08 -0.02 3.21
N PHE A 49 1.08 0.34 4.01
CA PHE A 49 1.63 -0.55 5.03
C PHE A 49 0.63 -0.83 6.16
N VAL A 50 -0.08 0.20 6.64
CA VAL A 50 -1.15 0.05 7.64
C VAL A 50 -2.27 -0.83 7.08
N SER A 51 -2.66 -0.63 5.82
CA SER A 51 -3.64 -1.50 5.15
C SER A 51 -3.19 -2.96 5.11
N PHE A 52 -1.92 -3.24 4.76
CA PHE A 52 -1.35 -4.58 4.82
C PHE A 52 -1.48 -5.20 6.21
N LEU A 53 -1.08 -4.48 7.26
CA LEU A 53 -1.21 -4.94 8.64
C LEU A 53 -2.67 -5.21 9.03
N MET A 54 -3.61 -4.37 8.60
CA MET A 54 -5.03 -4.59 8.84
C MET A 54 -5.51 -5.88 8.17
N TYR A 55 -5.11 -6.16 6.93
CA TYR A 55 -5.47 -7.41 6.26
C TYR A 55 -4.84 -8.64 6.92
N VAL A 56 -3.63 -8.52 7.47
CA VAL A 56 -3.01 -9.59 8.28
C VAL A 56 -3.85 -9.86 9.53
N LEU A 57 -4.23 -8.81 10.25
CA LEU A 57 -5.07 -8.93 11.45
C LEU A 57 -6.44 -9.54 11.13
N ILE A 58 -7.07 -9.12 10.04
CA ILE A 58 -8.35 -9.68 9.56
C ILE A 58 -8.18 -11.17 9.24
N ALA A 59 -7.13 -11.56 8.53
CA ALA A 59 -6.88 -12.97 8.20
C ALA A 59 -6.67 -13.84 9.45
N VAL A 60 -5.99 -13.30 10.46
CA VAL A 60 -5.79 -13.96 11.76
C VAL A 60 -7.11 -14.09 12.53
N GLU A 61 -7.92 -13.03 12.57
CA GLU A 61 -9.22 -13.02 13.24
C GLU A 61 -10.21 -13.98 12.58
N GLU A 62 -10.24 -14.04 11.25
CA GLU A 62 -11.07 -14.96 10.47
C GLU A 62 -10.50 -16.39 10.43
N LYS A 63 -9.27 -16.61 10.91
CA LYS A 63 -8.51 -17.86 10.79
C LYS A 63 -8.47 -18.38 9.35
N SER A 64 -8.57 -17.48 8.38
CA SER A 64 -8.72 -17.77 6.98
C SER A 64 -8.15 -16.62 6.16
N VAL A 65 -7.41 -16.98 5.12
CA VAL A 65 -6.84 -16.01 4.18
C VAL A 65 -7.73 -15.85 2.94
N LYS A 66 -8.78 -16.65 2.79
CA LYS A 66 -9.58 -16.74 1.55
C LYS A 66 -10.23 -15.43 1.12
N ASP A 67 -10.52 -14.54 2.06
CA ASP A 67 -11.21 -13.26 1.76
C ASP A 67 -10.24 -12.08 1.65
N THR A 68 -8.99 -12.25 2.11
CA THR A 68 -7.95 -11.21 2.18
C THR A 68 -6.71 -11.52 1.34
N TRP A 69 -6.67 -12.69 0.68
CA TRP A 69 -5.47 -13.21 0.02
C TRP A 69 -4.92 -12.27 -1.04
N TRP A 70 -5.77 -11.73 -1.93
CA TRP A 70 -5.30 -10.91 -3.02
C TRP A 70 -4.86 -9.53 -2.53
N GLN A 71 -5.51 -9.00 -1.49
CA GLN A 71 -5.13 -7.74 -0.84
C GLN A 71 -3.78 -7.88 -0.14
N LEU A 72 -3.56 -8.99 0.57
CA LEU A 72 -2.28 -9.33 1.19
C LEU A 72 -1.17 -9.49 0.16
N LEU A 73 -1.44 -10.19 -0.95
CA LEU A 73 -0.48 -10.32 -2.04
C LEU A 73 -0.15 -8.96 -2.66
N LEU A 74 -1.16 -8.14 -2.96
CA LEU A 74 -0.98 -6.85 -3.61
C LEU A 74 -0.20 -5.88 -2.71
N THR A 75 -0.68 -5.67 -1.48
CA THR A 75 -0.05 -4.74 -0.54
C THR A 75 1.31 -5.25 -0.08
N GLY A 76 1.47 -6.56 0.15
CA GLY A 76 2.75 -7.17 0.51
C GLY A 76 3.79 -7.11 -0.61
N ALA A 77 3.40 -7.44 -1.84
CA ALA A 77 4.29 -7.34 -3.01
C ALA A 77 4.71 -5.90 -3.25
N TRP A 78 3.77 -4.94 -3.15
CA TRP A 78 4.08 -3.53 -3.31
C TRP A 78 5.02 -3.00 -2.23
N SER A 79 4.74 -3.28 -0.96
CA SER A 79 5.64 -2.90 0.15
C SER A 79 7.03 -3.52 -0.01
N THR A 80 7.11 -4.79 -0.42
CA THR A 80 8.40 -5.45 -0.70
C THR A 80 9.13 -4.75 -1.85
N PHE A 81 8.45 -4.47 -2.95
CA PHE A 81 9.00 -3.74 -4.08
C PHE A 81 9.56 -2.38 -3.67
N LEU A 82 8.82 -1.60 -2.88
CA LEU A 82 9.29 -0.32 -2.35
C LEU A 82 10.56 -0.47 -1.52
N VAL A 83 10.61 -1.45 -0.61
CA VAL A 83 11.80 -1.71 0.20
C VAL A 83 13.01 -2.03 -0.69
N LEU A 84 12.83 -2.91 -1.67
CA LEU A 84 13.90 -3.28 -2.61
C LEU A 84 14.37 -2.08 -3.46
N LEU A 85 13.46 -1.19 -3.84
CA LEU A 85 13.77 0.02 -4.58
C LEU A 85 14.56 1.02 -3.73
N PHE A 86 14.11 1.33 -2.51
CA PHE A 86 14.77 2.31 -1.64
C PHE A 86 16.08 1.83 -1.03
N THR A 87 16.23 0.52 -0.81
CA THR A 87 17.52 -0.08 -0.42
C THR A 87 18.51 -0.19 -1.59
N GLY A 88 18.06 0.13 -2.82
CA GLY A 88 18.91 0.11 -4.01
C GLY A 88 19.26 -1.28 -4.53
N VAL A 89 18.56 -2.32 -4.04
CA VAL A 89 18.65 -3.70 -4.52
C VAL A 89 18.10 -3.78 -5.95
N ILE A 90 17.01 -3.06 -6.23
CA ILE A 90 16.45 -2.88 -7.57
C ILE A 90 16.60 -1.41 -7.96
N ARG A 91 16.98 -1.14 -9.22
CA ARG A 91 17.18 0.20 -9.78
C ARG A 91 16.51 0.32 -11.14
N PHE A 92 16.09 1.53 -11.54
CA PHE A 92 15.44 1.85 -12.82
C PHE A 92 16.12 3.01 -13.55
#